data_AF-A0A536EA69-F1
#
_entry.id   AF-A0A536EA69-F1
#
_cell.length_a   1.000
_cell.length_b   1.000
_cell.length_c   1.000
_cell.angle_alpha   90.00
_cell.angle_beta   90.00
_cell.angle_gamma   90.00
#
_symmetry.space_group_name_H-M   'P 1'
#
loop_
_entity.id
_entity.type
_entity.pdbx_description
1 polymer ?
#
loop_
_entity_poly.entity_id
_entity_poly.type
_entity_poly.pdbx_seq_one_letter_code
_entity_poly.pdbx_strand_id
1 'polypeptide(L)'
;MLSAEELHILSFYRASELAGSMLLGKLALHTNHDHLRVPLTEQCLEEAKHAWMLTQTIDKLGAVPTKITQTYQSELGKVYGFPESTVDILCLTRVLEVVALETYQRHVALRGVTPAVKETLEAIIEDEVGHIDWIQAELEKYAGGPDGEKVKHAIAASEAASKTVSEKFYENPLIQRYLELAT
;
A
#
# COMPACT_ATOMS: atom_id res chain seq x y z
N MET A 1 15.67 -12.98 -15.07
CA MET A 1 16.61 -12.57 -14.01
C MET A 1 16.23 -11.14 -13.66
N LEU A 2 16.08 -10.83 -12.37
CA LEU A 2 15.71 -9.48 -11.94
C LEU A 2 16.82 -8.48 -12.26
N SER A 3 16.47 -7.32 -12.81
CA SER A 3 17.38 -6.18 -12.83
C SER A 3 17.56 -5.61 -11.41
N ALA A 4 18.61 -4.80 -11.21
CA ALA A 4 18.81 -4.14 -9.92
C ALA A 4 17.66 -3.19 -9.58
N GLU A 5 17.11 -2.53 -10.60
CA GLU A 5 15.98 -1.61 -10.49
C GLU A 5 14.68 -2.36 -10.14
N GLU A 6 14.38 -3.47 -10.82
CA GLU A 6 13.18 -4.28 -10.53
C GLU A 6 13.27 -4.89 -9.12
N LEU A 7 14.45 -5.39 -8.73
CA LEU A 7 14.68 -5.87 -7.36
C LEU A 7 14.44 -4.78 -6.31
N HIS A 8 14.89 -3.54 -6.57
CA HIS A 8 14.68 -2.43 -5.65
C HIS A 8 13.19 -2.10 -5.50
N ILE A 9 12.46 -2.04 -6.60
CA ILE A 9 11.01 -1.80 -6.62
C ILE A 9 10.26 -2.89 -5.84
N LEU A 10 10.54 -4.17 -6.10
CA LEU A 10 9.89 -5.26 -5.37
C LEU A 10 10.23 -5.25 -3.88
N SER A 11 11.45 -4.88 -3.54
CA SER A 11 11.85 -4.73 -2.13
C SER A 11 11.09 -3.59 -1.46
N PHE A 12 10.81 -2.51 -2.19
CA PHE A 12 10.01 -1.37 -1.71
C PHE A 12 8.54 -1.74 -1.53
N TYR A 13 7.91 -2.41 -2.49
CA TYR A 13 6.55 -2.94 -2.34
C TYR A 13 6.47 -3.86 -1.14
N ARG A 14 7.35 -4.86 -1.07
CA ARG A 14 7.44 -5.82 0.05
C ARG A 14 7.51 -5.12 1.41
N ALA A 15 8.35 -4.09 1.51
CA ALA A 15 8.51 -3.35 2.76
C ALA A 15 7.27 -2.51 3.10
N SER A 16 6.59 -1.97 2.10
CA SER A 16 5.36 -1.19 2.26
C SER A 16 4.19 -2.08 2.67
N GLU A 17 4.01 -3.24 2.03
CA GLU A 17 3.05 -4.28 2.42
C GLU A 17 3.24 -4.70 3.89
N LEU A 18 4.48 -5.02 4.27
CA LEU A 18 4.79 -5.42 5.64
C LEU A 18 4.51 -4.31 6.65
N ALA A 19 4.77 -3.04 6.30
CA ALA A 19 4.45 -1.90 7.14
C ALA A 19 2.92 -1.70 7.28
N GLY A 20 2.16 -1.92 6.21
CA GLY A 20 0.69 -1.92 6.22
C GLY A 20 0.14 -2.97 7.17
N SER A 21 0.59 -4.21 7.03
CA SER A 21 0.26 -5.31 7.95
C SER A 21 0.51 -4.93 9.43
N MET A 22 1.70 -4.40 9.73
CA MET A 22 2.05 -4.00 11.10
C MET A 22 1.17 -2.86 11.65
N LEU A 23 0.76 -1.92 10.79
CA LEU A 23 -0.17 -0.86 11.16
C LEU A 23 -1.55 -1.44 11.49
N LEU A 24 -2.11 -2.23 10.58
CA LEU A 24 -3.43 -2.84 10.73
C LEU A 24 -3.51 -3.75 11.96
N GLY A 25 -2.49 -4.56 12.21
CA GLY A 25 -2.41 -5.39 13.42
C GLY A 25 -2.40 -4.56 14.71
N LYS A 26 -1.68 -3.43 14.74
CA LYS A 26 -1.71 -2.50 15.89
C LYS A 26 -3.10 -1.89 16.07
N LEU A 27 -3.78 -1.53 14.99
CA LEU A 27 -5.14 -0.99 15.06
C LEU A 27 -6.13 -2.03 15.58
N ALA A 28 -6.05 -3.27 15.09
CA ALA A 28 -6.89 -4.38 15.55
C ALA A 28 -6.72 -4.61 17.07
N LEU A 29 -5.48 -4.50 17.58
CA LEU A 29 -5.17 -4.66 19.00
C LEU A 29 -5.66 -3.50 19.88
N HIS A 30 -5.66 -2.27 19.37
CA HIS A 30 -5.88 -1.06 20.18
C HIS A 30 -7.21 -0.35 19.91
N THR A 31 -7.97 -0.76 18.90
CA THR A 31 -9.25 -0.13 18.59
C THR A 31 -10.30 -0.36 19.68
N ASN A 32 -11.04 0.71 20.00
CA ASN A 32 -12.22 0.67 20.87
C ASN A 32 -13.50 0.33 20.08
N HIS A 33 -13.41 0.19 18.76
CA HIS A 33 -14.53 -0.16 17.90
C HIS A 33 -14.53 -1.67 17.65
N ASP A 34 -15.34 -2.40 18.42
CA ASP A 34 -15.36 -3.86 18.43
C ASP A 34 -15.56 -4.47 17.02
N HIS A 35 -16.42 -3.85 16.21
CA HIS A 35 -16.74 -4.34 14.86
C HIS A 35 -15.58 -4.20 13.86
N LEU A 36 -14.56 -3.37 14.16
CA LEU A 36 -13.39 -3.22 13.30
C LEU A 36 -12.34 -4.31 13.51
N ARG A 37 -12.36 -5.03 14.64
CA ARG A 37 -11.30 -5.99 14.97
C ARG A 37 -11.18 -7.11 13.96
N VAL A 38 -12.30 -7.63 13.46
CA VAL A 38 -12.32 -8.71 12.48
C VAL A 38 -11.74 -8.25 11.13
N PRO A 39 -12.29 -7.24 10.43
CA PRO A 39 -11.77 -6.83 9.14
C PRO A 39 -10.32 -6.31 9.20
N LEU A 40 -9.93 -5.61 10.28
CA LEU A 40 -8.54 -5.19 10.45
C LEU A 40 -7.57 -6.38 10.62
N THR A 41 -8.01 -7.45 11.29
CA THR A 41 -7.18 -8.66 11.46
C THR A 41 -7.07 -9.43 10.16
N GLU A 42 -8.16 -9.52 9.40
CA GLU A 42 -8.18 -10.16 8.07
C GLU A 42 -7.25 -9.42 7.10
N GLN A 43 -7.42 -8.10 6.95
CA GLN A 43 -6.53 -7.34 6.07
C GLN A 43 -5.07 -7.37 6.55
N CYS A 44 -4.80 -7.33 7.87
CA CYS A 44 -3.45 -7.50 8.41
C CYS A 44 -2.78 -8.81 7.95
N LEU A 45 -3.54 -9.91 7.89
CA LEU A 45 -3.07 -11.21 7.39
C LEU A 45 -2.77 -11.13 5.89
N GLU A 46 -3.64 -10.48 5.13
CA GLU A 46 -3.51 -10.34 3.68
C GLU A 46 -2.28 -9.50 3.31
N GLU A 47 -2.03 -8.36 3.96
CA GLU A 47 -0.82 -7.57 3.70
C GLU A 47 0.47 -8.32 4.08
N ALA A 48 0.43 -9.13 5.15
CA ALA A 48 1.56 -9.99 5.51
C ALA A 48 1.80 -11.05 4.42
N LYS A 49 0.73 -11.61 3.87
CA LYS A 49 0.76 -12.55 2.74
C LYS A 49 1.29 -11.88 1.48
N HIS A 50 0.89 -10.65 1.15
CA HIS A 50 1.42 -9.87 0.02
C HIS A 50 2.93 -9.65 0.16
N ALA A 51 3.39 -9.20 1.33
CA ALA A 51 4.81 -9.06 1.63
C ALA A 51 5.56 -10.41 1.47
N TRP A 52 4.94 -11.52 1.90
CA TRP A 52 5.50 -12.85 1.72
C TRP A 52 5.55 -13.28 0.24
N MET A 53 4.50 -13.04 -0.54
CA MET A 53 4.46 -13.36 -1.98
C MET A 53 5.59 -12.64 -2.72
N LEU A 54 5.78 -11.33 -2.46
CA LEU A 54 6.89 -10.56 -3.02
C LEU A 54 8.26 -11.12 -2.58
N THR A 55 8.38 -11.51 -1.31
CA THR A 55 9.60 -12.17 -0.80
C THR A 55 9.90 -13.46 -1.55
N GLN A 56 8.90 -14.31 -1.71
CA GLN A 56 9.03 -15.60 -2.39
C GLN A 56 9.37 -15.42 -3.86
N THR A 57 8.81 -14.41 -4.53
CA THR A 57 9.10 -14.12 -5.93
C THR A 57 10.52 -13.63 -6.13
N ILE A 58 11.02 -12.76 -5.24
CA ILE A 58 12.43 -12.34 -5.24
C ILE A 58 13.36 -13.55 -5.06
N ASP A 59 13.06 -14.43 -4.10
CA ASP A 59 13.85 -15.64 -3.80
C ASP A 59 13.86 -16.64 -4.98
N LYS A 60 12.68 -16.92 -5.56
CA LYS A 60 12.53 -17.78 -6.76
C LYS A 60 13.35 -17.28 -7.95
N LEU A 61 13.57 -15.97 -8.05
CA LEU A 61 14.36 -15.33 -9.10
C LEU A 61 15.87 -15.28 -8.77
N GLY A 62 16.28 -15.90 -7.67
CA GLY A 62 17.68 -16.04 -7.25
C GLY A 62 18.26 -14.81 -6.57
N ALA A 63 17.41 -13.91 -6.05
CA ALA A 63 17.81 -12.68 -5.39
C ALA A 63 17.40 -12.66 -3.92
N VAL A 64 17.91 -11.68 -3.17
CA VAL A 64 17.56 -11.43 -1.75
C VAL A 64 16.92 -10.05 -1.66
N PRO A 65 15.79 -9.88 -0.93
CA PRO A 65 15.17 -8.57 -0.76
C PRO A 65 16.16 -7.54 -0.22
N THR A 66 16.21 -6.38 -0.85
CA THR A 66 17.03 -5.26 -0.38
C THR A 66 16.39 -4.66 0.87
N LYS A 67 17.22 -4.27 1.84
CA LYS A 67 16.72 -3.55 3.02
C LYS A 67 16.23 -2.16 2.60
N ILE A 68 14.94 -1.92 2.77
CA ILE A 68 14.30 -0.62 2.57
C ILE A 68 14.11 0.03 3.94
N THR A 69 14.64 1.25 4.10
CA THR A 69 14.54 2.02 5.35
C THR A 69 13.43 3.06 5.34
N GLN A 70 12.82 3.29 4.18
CA GLN A 70 11.76 4.27 3.96
C GLN A 70 10.66 3.59 3.14
N THR A 71 9.55 3.27 3.78
CA THR A 71 8.36 2.76 3.10
C THR A 71 7.48 3.91 2.62
N TYR A 72 6.48 3.61 1.79
CA TYR A 72 5.49 4.60 1.40
C TYR A 72 4.82 5.25 2.62
N GLN A 73 4.43 4.45 3.63
CA GLN A 73 3.84 4.96 4.87
C GLN A 73 4.82 5.82 5.69
N SER A 74 6.12 5.52 5.64
CA SER A 74 7.15 6.31 6.33
C SER A 74 7.27 7.71 5.72
N GLU A 75 7.25 7.81 4.38
CA GLU A 75 7.28 9.11 3.69
C GLU A 75 5.95 9.85 3.85
N LEU A 76 4.83 9.13 3.82
CA LEU A 76 3.51 9.70 4.03
C LEU A 76 3.37 10.30 5.43
N GLY A 77 3.87 9.63 6.47
CA GLY A 77 3.88 10.16 7.83
C GLY A 77 4.66 11.47 7.98
N LYS A 78 5.66 11.74 7.14
CA LYS A 78 6.39 13.02 7.14
C LYS A 78 5.58 14.18 6.55
N VAL A 79 4.65 13.87 5.64
CA VAL A 79 3.84 14.88 4.94
C VAL A 79 2.49 15.07 5.64
N TYR A 80 1.81 13.96 5.94
CA TYR A 80 0.49 13.92 6.56
C TYR A 80 0.55 14.19 8.08
N GLY A 81 1.62 13.75 8.74
CA GLY A 81 1.72 13.76 10.20
C GLY A 81 1.07 12.51 10.83
N PHE A 82 0.67 12.63 12.10
CA PHE A 82 0.06 11.54 12.85
C PHE A 82 -1.47 11.62 12.78
N PRO A 83 -2.17 10.56 12.36
CA PRO A 83 -3.62 10.47 12.46
C PRO A 83 -4.09 10.63 13.91
N GLU A 84 -5.17 11.40 14.13
CA GLU A 84 -5.67 11.72 15.47
C GLU A 84 -6.79 10.77 15.95
N SER A 85 -7.36 9.98 15.04
CA SER A 85 -8.49 9.10 15.33
C SER A 85 -8.56 7.89 14.40
N THR A 86 -9.39 6.91 14.75
CA THR A 86 -9.69 5.75 13.89
C THR A 86 -10.21 6.16 12.52
N VAL A 87 -11.04 7.22 12.43
CA VAL A 87 -11.53 7.74 11.14
C VAL A 87 -10.39 8.24 10.27
N ASP A 88 -9.45 9.00 10.83
CA ASP A 88 -8.30 9.52 10.08
C ASP A 88 -7.45 8.38 9.54
N ILE A 89 -7.29 7.33 10.34
CA ILE A 89 -6.52 6.14 9.96
C ILE A 89 -7.23 5.37 8.84
N LEU A 90 -8.54 5.14 8.93
CA LEU A 90 -9.31 4.49 7.86
C LEU A 90 -9.30 5.29 6.56
N CYS A 91 -9.41 6.62 6.64
CA CYS A 91 -9.29 7.51 5.47
C CYS A 91 -7.90 7.40 4.83
N LEU A 92 -6.84 7.37 5.64
CA LEU A 92 -5.47 7.23 5.17
C LEU A 92 -5.25 5.85 4.52
N THR A 93 -5.70 4.78 5.18
CA THR A 93 -5.62 3.40 4.67
C THR A 93 -6.33 3.27 3.34
N ARG A 94 -7.56 3.77 3.20
CA ARG A 94 -8.29 3.78 1.92
C ARG A 94 -7.47 4.38 0.77
N VAL A 95 -6.85 5.55 1.02
CA VAL A 95 -6.04 6.21 -0.01
C VAL A 95 -4.80 5.39 -0.35
N LEU A 96 -4.19 4.74 0.64
CA LEU A 96 -3.06 3.85 0.43
C LEU A 96 -3.43 2.65 -0.44
N GLU A 97 -4.56 1.99 -0.20
CA GLU A 97 -4.99 0.84 -1.03
C GLU A 97 -5.24 1.26 -2.48
N VAL A 98 -5.90 2.39 -2.69
CA VAL A 98 -6.12 2.92 -4.06
C VAL A 98 -4.78 3.17 -4.77
N VAL A 99 -3.80 3.75 -4.06
CA VAL A 99 -2.48 4.04 -4.62
C VAL A 99 -1.69 2.77 -4.88
N ALA A 100 -1.75 1.78 -3.99
CA ALA A 100 -1.11 0.47 -4.15
C ALA A 100 -1.67 -0.23 -5.38
N LEU A 101 -2.99 -0.35 -5.47
CA LEU A 101 -3.70 -0.90 -6.62
C LEU A 101 -3.29 -0.23 -7.94
N GLU A 102 -3.35 1.10 -8.03
CA GLU A 102 -2.95 1.83 -9.24
C GLU A 102 -1.47 1.60 -9.58
N THR A 103 -0.60 1.54 -8.56
CA THR A 103 0.84 1.32 -8.75
C THR A 103 1.11 -0.07 -9.31
N TYR A 104 0.46 -1.11 -8.78
CA TYR A 104 0.58 -2.48 -9.26
C TYR A 104 0.01 -2.64 -10.66
N GLN A 105 -1.15 -2.05 -10.95
CA GLN A 105 -1.74 -2.06 -12.29
C GLN A 105 -0.83 -1.40 -13.32
N ARG A 106 -0.25 -0.24 -13.00
CA ARG A 106 0.73 0.43 -13.88
C ARG A 106 1.96 -0.43 -14.12
N HIS A 107 2.47 -1.08 -13.07
CA HIS A 107 3.63 -1.96 -13.18
C HIS A 107 3.31 -3.16 -14.08
N VAL A 108 2.23 -3.88 -13.83
CA VAL A 108 1.77 -5.03 -14.65
C VAL A 108 1.59 -4.69 -16.13
N ALA A 109 1.24 -3.44 -16.45
CA ALA A 109 1.06 -2.96 -17.82
C ALA A 109 2.37 -2.69 -18.58
N LEU A 110 3.52 -2.65 -17.90
CA LEU A 110 4.82 -2.50 -18.56
C LEU A 110 5.16 -3.74 -19.39
N ARG A 111 5.83 -3.56 -20.54
CA ARG A 111 6.17 -4.66 -21.45
C ARG A 111 7.35 -5.49 -20.95
N GLY A 112 8.29 -4.85 -20.25
CA GLY A 112 9.53 -5.45 -19.77
C GLY A 112 9.46 -6.14 -18.41
N VAL A 113 8.27 -6.29 -17.81
CA VAL A 113 8.12 -6.91 -16.48
C VAL A 113 8.53 -8.37 -16.52
N THR A 114 9.31 -8.81 -15.53
CA THR A 114 9.62 -10.23 -15.37
C THR A 114 8.32 -11.05 -15.18
N PRO A 115 8.07 -12.15 -15.92
CA PRO A 115 6.80 -12.87 -15.87
C PRO A 115 6.33 -13.30 -14.47
N ALA A 116 7.25 -13.81 -13.64
CA ALA A 116 6.93 -14.20 -12.26
C ALA A 116 6.55 -12.99 -11.38
N VAL A 117 7.11 -11.81 -11.67
CA VAL A 117 6.73 -10.55 -11.00
C VAL A 117 5.31 -10.16 -11.40
N LYS A 118 5.02 -10.20 -12.71
CA LYS A 118 3.70 -9.89 -13.23
C LYS A 118 2.61 -10.77 -12.59
N GLU A 119 2.81 -12.09 -12.58
CA GLU A 119 1.90 -13.05 -11.94
C GLU A 119 1.68 -12.74 -10.45
N THR A 120 2.76 -12.37 -9.73
CA THR A 120 2.66 -12.01 -8.31
C THR A 120 1.85 -10.75 -8.09
N LEU A 121 2.06 -9.71 -8.91
CA LEU A 121 1.34 -8.44 -8.80
C LEU A 121 -0.13 -8.60 -9.21
N GLU A 122 -0.42 -9.39 -10.24
CA GLU A 122 -1.80 -9.72 -10.64
C GLU A 122 -2.56 -10.41 -9.50
N ALA A 123 -1.92 -11.34 -8.79
CA ALA A 123 -2.53 -12.00 -7.63
C ALA A 123 -2.75 -11.04 -6.44
N ILE A 124 -1.87 -10.06 -6.21
CA ILE A 124 -2.07 -9.03 -5.16
C ILE A 124 -3.24 -8.11 -5.55
N ILE A 125 -3.30 -7.68 -6.82
CA ILE A 125 -4.37 -6.81 -7.34
C ILE A 125 -5.77 -7.40 -7.12
N GLU A 126 -5.92 -8.73 -7.18
CA GLU A 126 -7.19 -9.40 -6.92
C GLU A 126 -7.67 -9.20 -5.47
N ASP A 127 -6.75 -9.17 -4.51
CA ASP A 127 -7.05 -9.00 -3.07
C ASP A 127 -7.37 -7.51 -2.75
N GLU A 128 -6.65 -6.55 -3.36
CA GLU A 128 -6.75 -5.09 -3.13
C GLU A 128 -8.17 -4.49 -3.31
N VAL A 129 -8.96 -5.04 -4.25
CA VAL A 129 -10.32 -4.56 -4.49
C VAL A 129 -11.20 -4.78 -3.25
N GLY A 130 -11.03 -5.92 -2.58
CA GLY A 130 -11.75 -6.24 -1.36
C GLY A 130 -11.40 -5.29 -0.22
N HIS A 131 -10.13 -4.88 -0.12
CA HIS A 131 -9.64 -3.92 0.89
C HIS A 131 -10.31 -2.56 0.74
N ILE A 132 -10.31 -2.03 -0.49
CA ILE A 132 -10.94 -0.74 -0.80
C ILE A 132 -12.43 -0.79 -0.48
N ASP A 133 -13.13 -1.85 -0.90
CA ASP A 133 -14.58 -1.97 -0.75
C ASP A 133 -15.02 -1.97 0.72
N TRP A 134 -14.35 -2.74 1.58
CA TRP A 134 -14.76 -2.82 2.98
C TRP A 134 -14.46 -1.52 3.73
N ILE A 135 -13.29 -0.89 3.49
CA ILE A 135 -12.94 0.38 4.13
C ILE A 135 -13.89 1.48 3.67
N GLN A 136 -14.22 1.51 2.38
CA GLN A 136 -15.18 2.45 1.81
C GLN A 136 -16.55 2.29 2.48
N ALA A 137 -17.07 1.06 2.57
CA ALA A 137 -18.34 0.78 3.22
C ALA A 137 -18.35 1.17 4.71
N GLU A 138 -17.21 1.05 5.40
CA GLU A 138 -17.05 1.49 6.77
C GLU A 138 -17.04 3.02 6.89
N LEU A 139 -16.28 3.71 6.03
CA LEU A 139 -16.22 5.17 5.99
C LEU A 139 -17.57 5.82 5.65
N GLU A 140 -18.40 5.16 4.83
CA GLU A 140 -19.76 5.62 4.53
C GLU A 140 -20.66 5.71 5.78
N LYS A 141 -20.45 4.83 6.76
CA LYS A 141 -21.18 4.87 8.04
C LYS A 141 -20.80 6.12 8.84
N TYR A 142 -19.51 6.47 8.87
CA TYR A 142 -19.05 7.71 9.49
C TYR A 142 -19.49 8.95 8.70
N ALA A 143 -19.48 8.86 7.36
CA ALA A 143 -19.88 9.94 6.46
C ALA A 143 -21.35 10.34 6.64
N GLY A 144 -22.23 9.36 6.90
CA GLY A 144 -23.64 9.58 7.21
C GLY A 144 -23.93 10.05 8.64
N GLY A 145 -22.90 10.15 9.49
CA GLY A 145 -23.01 10.51 10.90
C GLY A 145 -22.46 11.90 11.24
N PRO A 146 -22.24 12.20 12.53
CA PRO A 146 -21.67 13.46 12.99
C PRO A 146 -20.25 13.75 12.45
N ASP A 147 -19.53 12.71 12.03
CA ASP A 147 -18.15 12.80 11.51
C ASP A 147 -18.09 13.06 9.99
N GLY A 148 -19.20 13.34 9.32
CA GLY A 148 -19.25 13.47 7.86
C GLY A 148 -18.25 14.46 7.26
N GLU A 149 -18.17 15.67 7.82
CA GLU A 149 -17.18 16.66 7.38
C GLU A 149 -15.74 16.24 7.71
N LYS A 150 -15.56 15.49 8.81
CA LYS A 150 -14.24 14.96 9.17
C LYS A 150 -13.75 13.95 8.14
N VAL A 151 -14.60 12.99 7.75
CA VAL A 151 -14.27 11.99 6.71
C VAL A 151 -13.84 12.68 5.42
N LYS A 152 -14.62 13.67 4.97
CA LYS A 152 -14.33 14.42 3.74
C LYS A 152 -12.98 15.13 3.80
N HIS A 153 -12.70 15.84 4.90
CA HIS A 153 -11.43 16.53 5.07
C HIS A 153 -10.25 15.56 5.21
N ALA A 154 -10.41 14.46 5.94
CA ALA A 154 -9.36 13.47 6.15
C ALA A 154 -8.99 12.75 4.83
N ILE A 155 -9.98 12.40 3.99
CA ILE A 155 -9.72 11.86 2.64
C ILE A 155 -8.95 12.88 1.79
N ALA A 156 -9.42 14.12 1.69
CA ALA A 156 -8.77 15.14 0.87
C ALA A 156 -7.33 15.43 1.33
N ALA A 157 -7.09 15.47 2.65
CA ALA A 157 -5.75 15.63 3.21
C ALA A 157 -4.86 14.41 2.91
N SER A 158 -5.41 13.20 2.98
CA SER A 158 -4.70 11.95 2.68
C SER A 158 -4.30 11.88 1.20
N GLU A 159 -5.21 12.24 0.30
CA GLU A 159 -4.97 12.31 -1.15
C GLU A 159 -3.88 13.35 -1.47
N ALA A 160 -3.94 14.54 -0.87
CA ALA A 160 -2.94 15.59 -1.08
C ALA A 160 -1.53 15.16 -0.59
N ALA A 161 -1.46 14.52 0.59
CA ALA A 161 -0.21 14.01 1.12
C ALA A 161 0.34 12.85 0.26
N SER A 162 -0.53 11.92 -0.13
CA SER A 162 -0.18 10.80 -1.00
C SER A 162 0.34 11.28 -2.35
N LYS A 163 -0.32 12.27 -2.97
CA LYS A 163 0.16 12.86 -4.23
C LYS A 163 1.60 13.35 -4.12
N THR A 164 1.92 14.07 -3.04
CA THR A 164 3.28 14.58 -2.80
C THR A 164 4.30 13.44 -2.64
N VAL A 165 3.92 12.34 -1.99
CA VAL A 165 4.80 11.16 -1.83
C VAL A 165 4.97 10.42 -3.15
N SER A 166 3.89 10.20 -3.89
CA SER A 166 3.90 9.53 -5.20
C SER A 166 4.75 10.29 -6.21
N GLU A 167 4.64 11.61 -6.28
CA GLU A 167 5.48 12.46 -7.14
C GLU A 167 6.97 12.24 -6.85
N LYS A 168 7.38 12.31 -5.58
CA LYS A 168 8.77 12.04 -5.16
C LYS A 168 9.22 10.61 -5.46
N PHE A 169 8.33 9.64 -5.30
CA PHE A 169 8.64 8.24 -5.63
C PHE A 169 8.96 8.10 -7.12
N TYR A 170 8.14 8.69 -7.99
CA TYR A 170 8.39 8.66 -9.43
C TYR A 170 9.58 9.54 -9.84
N GLU A 171 9.97 10.58 -9.09
CA GLU A 171 11.20 11.34 -9.35
C GLU A 171 12.49 10.55 -9.06
N ASN A 172 12.41 9.40 -8.38
CA ASN A 172 13.58 8.60 -8.05
C ASN A 172 14.29 8.08 -9.34
N PRO A 173 15.59 8.35 -9.53
CA PRO A 173 16.32 7.94 -10.73
C PRO A 173 16.29 6.43 -11.00
N LEU A 174 16.24 5.59 -9.97
CA LEU A 174 16.12 4.14 -10.14
C LEU A 174 14.76 3.74 -10.71
N ILE A 175 13.69 4.42 -10.28
CA ILE A 175 12.33 4.20 -10.77
C ILE A 175 12.22 4.67 -12.22
N GLN A 176 12.70 5.89 -12.51
CA GLN A 176 12.74 6.41 -13.88
C GLN A 176 13.49 5.48 -14.83
N ARG A 177 14.67 5.02 -14.43
CA ARG A 177 15.46 4.06 -15.21
C ARG A 177 14.72 2.75 -15.44
N TYR A 178 14.01 2.23 -14.44
CA TYR A 178 13.19 1.02 -14.62
C TYR A 178 12.08 1.25 -15.64
N LEU A 179 11.35 2.37 -15.51
CA LEU A 179 10.23 2.70 -16.40
C LEU A 179 10.70 2.84 -17.85
N GLU A 180 11.85 3.49 -18.10
CA GLU A 180 12.45 3.61 -19.43
C GLU A 180 12.84 2.24 -20.03
N LEU A 181 13.35 1.32 -19.21
CA LEU A 181 13.73 -0.02 -19.64
C LEU A 181 12.53 -0.94 -19.86
N ALA A 182 11.40 -0.66 -19.20
CA ALA A 182 10.24 -1.53 -19.16
C ALA A 182 9.09 -1.08 -20.08
N THR A 183 9.14 0.12 -20.66
CA THR A 183 8.26 0.60 -21.76
C THR A 183 8.48 -0.13 -23.08
#